data_AF-A0A183CMH9-F1
#
_entry.id   AF-A0A183CMH9-F1
#
_cell.length_a   1.000
_cell.length_b   1.000
_cell.length_c   1.000
_cell.angle_alpha   90.00
_cell.angle_beta   90.00
_cell.angle_gamma   90.00
#
_symmetry.space_group_name_H-M   'P 1'
#
loop_
_entity.id
_entity.type
_entity.pdbx_description
1 polymer ?
#
loop_
_entity_poly.entity_id
_entity_poly.type
_entity_poly.pdbx_seq_one_letter_code
_entity_poly.pdbx_strand_id
1 'polypeptide(L)'
;ITNYAVKLAPISDSQFLVIRSSPLQQTLSGQQNFPLADNIAQSNDHIIDLQIRSISGLFEDFLIRVRSQQELDNLRDQLGRPIDVLDSLVLPQPLHELFVDVFLAEVKLVKRCADPIERSEQNCRTCACRPMWCVRCMGRIFASKQDQQTPGIWMAGRAPCPTCRAMFCVLDVCLLDRQSEEEE
;
A
#
# COMPACT_ATOMS: atom_id res chain seq x y z
N ILE A 1 27.74 23.75 40.25
CA ILE A 1 26.32 23.36 40.26
C ILE A 1 25.67 24.04 39.07
N THR A 2 25.35 23.31 38.01
CA THR A 2 24.63 23.86 36.85
C THR A 2 23.15 23.94 37.20
N ASN A 3 22.63 25.16 37.33
CA ASN A 3 21.20 25.39 37.53
C ASN A 3 20.51 25.26 36.17
N TYR A 4 19.73 24.20 35.99
CA TYR A 4 18.85 24.05 34.83
C TYR A 4 17.49 24.67 35.16
N ALA A 5 16.97 25.51 34.27
CA ALA A 5 15.60 25.98 34.33
C ALA A 5 14.72 25.01 33.51
N VAL A 6 13.88 24.22 34.19
CA VAL A 6 12.94 23.31 33.54
C VAL A 6 11.60 24.03 33.37
N LYS A 7 11.12 24.14 32.13
CA LYS A 7 9.77 24.59 31.82
C LYS A 7 8.86 23.37 31.69
N LEU A 8 7.74 23.36 32.40
CA LEU A 8 6.74 22.30 32.35
C LEU A 8 5.46 22.87 31.73
N ALA A 9 4.87 22.13 30.82
CA ALA A 9 3.56 22.43 30.25
C ALA A 9 2.67 21.19 30.37
N PRO A 10 1.36 21.36 30.65
CA PRO A 10 0.45 20.23 30.63
C PRO A 10 0.39 19.67 29.21
N ILE A 11 0.33 18.35 29.10
CA ILE A 11 0.17 17.66 27.81
C ILE A 11 -0.97 18.33 27.05
N SER A 12 -2.16 18.56 27.63
CA SER A 12 -3.31 19.24 26.99
C SER A 12 -3.02 20.57 26.27
N ASP A 13 -1.94 21.28 26.59
CA ASP A 13 -1.52 22.52 25.93
C ASP A 13 -0.54 22.31 24.76
N SER A 14 -0.09 21.09 24.50
CA SER A 14 0.78 20.77 23.36
C SER A 14 0.00 20.14 22.21
N GLN A 15 0.27 20.58 20.98
CA GLN A 15 -0.10 19.87 19.77
C GLN A 15 1.12 19.08 19.26
N PHE A 16 0.92 17.82 18.89
CA PHE A 16 1.95 16.97 18.30
C PHE A 16 1.65 16.77 16.81
N LEU A 17 2.59 17.15 15.96
CA LEU A 17 2.45 17.05 14.51
C LEU A 17 3.65 16.33 13.91
N VAL A 18 3.43 15.23 13.20
CA VAL A 18 4.48 14.63 12.35
C VAL A 18 4.66 15.55 11.14
N ILE A 19 5.89 16.07 10.97
CA ILE A 19 6.24 17.00 9.88
C ILE A 19 7.23 16.39 8.87
N ARG A 20 7.87 15.26 9.23
CA ARG A 20 8.77 14.53 8.35
C ARG A 20 8.77 13.04 8.69
N SER A 21 8.72 12.21 7.67
CA SER A 21 9.05 10.79 7.74
C SER A 21 9.92 10.44 6.54
N SER A 22 11.11 9.87 6.76
CA SER A 22 11.95 9.40 5.67
C SER A 22 11.45 8.04 5.16
N PRO A 23 11.11 7.88 3.87
CA PRO A 23 10.79 6.57 3.32
C PRO A 23 12.03 5.69 3.37
N LEU A 24 11.86 4.46 3.86
CA LEU A 24 12.74 3.34 3.51
C LEU A 24 12.95 3.36 2.00
N GLN A 25 14.20 3.52 1.56
CA GLN A 25 14.53 3.51 0.14
C GLN A 25 14.03 2.21 -0.50
N GLN A 26 12.91 2.26 -1.22
CA GLN A 26 12.72 1.40 -2.38
C GLN A 26 13.21 2.19 -3.60
N THR A 27 14.51 2.13 -3.85
CA THR A 27 15.04 2.36 -5.18
C THR A 27 14.53 1.23 -6.09
N LEU A 28 13.32 1.39 -6.63
CA LEU A 28 12.95 0.78 -7.91
C LEU A 28 13.31 1.80 -8.99
N SER A 29 14.57 1.85 -9.37
CA SER A 29 15.05 2.70 -10.47
C SER A 29 14.69 2.07 -11.82
N GLY A 30 13.46 2.34 -12.26
CA GLY A 30 13.16 2.50 -13.67
C GLY A 30 13.32 3.97 -14.07
N GLN A 31 14.48 4.30 -14.65
CA GLN A 31 14.74 5.41 -15.58
C GLN A 31 15.04 6.85 -15.04
N GLN A 32 16.26 7.27 -15.39
CA GLN A 32 16.72 8.58 -15.90
C GLN A 32 17.25 9.69 -14.96
N ASN A 33 18.60 9.80 -14.99
CA ASN A 33 19.45 11.00 -14.97
C ASN A 33 19.06 12.21 -14.09
N PHE A 34 19.70 12.29 -12.92
CA PHE A 34 20.12 13.57 -12.32
C PHE A 34 21.61 13.48 -11.97
N PRO A 35 22.48 14.37 -12.49
CA PRO A 35 23.85 14.48 -12.02
C PRO A 35 23.85 15.36 -10.76
N LEU A 36 24.14 14.75 -9.61
CA LEU A 36 24.62 15.30 -8.32
C LEU A 36 24.12 14.38 -7.19
N ALA A 37 24.56 13.12 -7.19
CA ALA A 37 24.32 12.17 -6.10
C ALA A 37 25.62 11.46 -5.70
N ASP A 38 26.73 12.20 -5.71
CA ASP A 38 27.97 11.75 -5.07
C ASP A 38 28.00 12.36 -3.67
N ASN A 39 27.94 11.50 -2.65
CA ASN A 39 28.16 11.74 -1.21
C ASN A 39 26.95 11.93 -0.28
N ILE A 40 25.88 11.14 -0.43
CA ILE A 40 25.15 10.69 0.78
C ILE A 40 25.12 9.16 0.77
N ALA A 41 26.28 8.61 1.13
CA ALA A 41 26.37 7.25 1.59
C ALA A 41 25.50 7.07 2.85
N GLN A 42 24.67 6.03 2.83
CA GLN A 42 24.57 5.08 3.94
C GLN A 42 24.25 5.65 5.34
N SER A 43 23.02 6.13 5.54
CA SER A 43 22.35 5.81 6.80
C SER A 43 20.92 5.33 6.53
N ASN A 44 20.66 4.07 6.86
CA ASN A 44 19.30 3.49 6.90
C ASN A 44 18.55 4.00 8.14
N ASP A 45 18.68 5.28 8.49
CA ASP A 45 18.11 5.82 9.73
C ASP A 45 16.67 6.29 9.45
N HIS A 46 15.69 5.57 9.99
CA HIS A 46 14.27 5.93 9.89
C HIS A 46 14.00 7.12 10.80
N ILE A 47 14.14 8.31 10.23
CA ILE A 47 13.95 9.55 10.97
C ILE A 47 12.50 10.02 10.84
N ILE A 48 11.85 10.17 11.98
CA ILE A 48 10.53 10.80 12.12
C ILE A 48 10.72 12.08 12.94
N ASP A 49 10.44 13.24 12.36
CA ASP A 49 10.47 14.52 13.08
C ASP A 49 9.04 14.90 13.50
N LEU A 50 8.83 15.01 14.81
CA LEU A 50 7.61 15.52 15.42
C LEU A 50 7.83 16.97 15.81
N GLN A 51 6.94 17.85 15.37
CA GLN A 51 6.84 19.22 15.85
C GLN A 51 5.87 19.29 17.02
N ILE A 52 6.34 19.89 18.11
CA ILE A 52 5.56 20.14 19.31
C ILE A 52 5.29 21.63 19.34
N ARG A 53 4.01 21.99 19.25
CA ARG A 53 3.56 23.37 19.31
C ARG A 53 2.83 23.64 20.60
N SER A 54 3.05 24.81 21.20
CA SER A 54 2.22 25.24 22.32
C SER A 54 0.93 25.87 21.79
N ILE A 55 -0.20 25.43 22.32
CA ILE A 55 -1.53 25.96 21.97
C ILE A 55 -1.71 27.34 22.61
N SER A 56 -1.31 27.51 23.88
CA SER A 56 -1.41 28.79 24.60
C SER A 56 -0.16 29.66 24.56
N GLY A 57 0.94 29.18 23.97
CA GLY A 57 2.22 29.90 23.88
C GLY A 57 3.10 29.82 25.12
N LEU A 58 2.89 28.84 26.01
CA LEU A 58 3.69 28.63 27.22
C LEU A 58 5.16 28.25 26.93
N PHE A 59 5.43 27.71 25.74
CA PHE A 59 6.76 27.35 25.30
C PHE A 59 6.93 27.58 23.79
N GLU A 60 8.18 27.76 23.36
CA GLU A 60 8.53 27.89 21.95
C GLU A 60 8.44 26.53 21.25
N ASP A 61 7.93 26.53 20.02
CA ASP A 61 7.84 25.33 19.20
C ASP A 61 9.20 24.64 19.06
N PHE A 62 9.22 23.32 19.19
CA PHE A 62 10.43 22.53 19.07
C PHE A 62 10.19 21.20 18.37
N LEU A 63 11.28 20.57 17.93
CA LEU A 63 11.25 19.28 17.24
C LEU A 63 11.78 18.18 18.14
N ILE A 64 11.07 17.06 18.20
CA ILE A 64 11.58 15.79 18.71
C ILE A 64 11.82 14.86 17.52
N ARG A 65 13.00 14.25 17.50
CA ARG A 65 13.36 13.25 16.51
C ARG A 65 13.23 11.85 17.10
N VAL A 66 12.48 11.01 16.42
CA VAL A 66 12.28 9.60 16.74
C VAL A 66 12.96 8.75 15.66
N ARG A 67 13.56 7.62 16.05
CA ARG A 67 14.42 6.82 15.15
C ARG A 67 13.78 5.52 14.65
N SER A 68 12.58 5.19 15.13
CA SER A 68 11.86 3.98 14.69
C SER A 68 10.35 4.12 14.83
N GLN A 69 9.61 3.28 14.10
CA GLN A 69 8.16 3.18 14.23
C GLN A 69 7.74 2.74 15.64
N GLN A 70 8.45 1.79 16.25
CA GLN A 70 8.16 1.30 17.60
C GLN A 70 8.28 2.40 18.67
N GLU A 71 9.28 3.28 18.56
CA GLU A 71 9.42 4.43 19.46
C GLU A 71 8.25 5.42 19.30
N LEU A 72 7.76 5.60 18.07
CA LEU A 72 6.59 6.45 17.81
C LEU A 72 5.31 5.84 18.41
N ASP A 73 5.11 4.54 18.26
CA ASP A 73 3.95 3.84 18.82
C ASP A 73 3.96 3.89 20.36
N ASN A 74 5.10 3.62 20.98
CA ASN A 74 5.27 3.75 22.44
C ASN A 74 5.00 5.19 22.92
N LEU A 75 5.47 6.19 22.17
CA LEU A 75 5.21 7.60 22.48
C LEU A 75 3.72 7.91 22.35
N ARG A 76 3.05 7.39 21.31
CA ARG A 76 1.61 7.55 21.10
C ARG A 76 0.81 7.00 22.28
N ASP A 77 1.19 5.80 22.76
CA ASP A 77 0.57 5.15 23.90
C ASP A 77 0.75 5.96 25.20
N GLN A 78 1.96 6.52 25.42
CA GLN A 78 2.25 7.31 26.62
C GLN A 78 1.57 8.69 26.61
N LEU A 79 1.39 9.29 25.44
CA LEU A 79 0.72 10.59 25.31
C LEU A 79 -0.80 10.48 25.51
N GLY A 80 -1.39 9.31 25.26
CA GLY A 80 -2.82 9.04 25.47
C GLY A 80 -3.75 9.86 24.57
N ARG A 81 -3.25 10.37 23.44
CA ARG A 81 -3.99 11.25 22.52
C ARG A 81 -3.40 11.18 21.10
N PRO A 82 -4.17 11.57 20.07
CA PRO A 82 -3.69 11.48 18.69
C PRO A 82 -2.52 12.43 18.44
N ILE A 83 -1.53 11.92 17.73
CA ILE A 83 -0.48 12.70 17.07
C ILE A 83 -1.01 12.98 15.66
N ASP A 84 -1.14 14.24 15.30
CA ASP A 84 -1.59 14.67 13.99
C ASP A 84 -0.49 14.39 12.96
N VAL A 85 -0.87 14.06 11.74
CA VAL A 85 0.05 13.90 10.62
C VAL A 85 -0.27 15.00 9.63
N LEU A 86 0.74 15.76 9.19
CA LEU A 86 0.51 16.79 8.18
C LEU A 86 -0.08 16.13 6.92
N ASP A 87 -1.13 16.70 6.35
CA ASP A 87 -1.87 16.12 5.21
C ASP A 87 -0.99 15.80 3.98
N SER A 88 0.17 16.46 3.86
CA SER A 88 1.15 16.21 2.81
C SER A 88 2.09 15.02 3.07
N LEU A 89 1.99 14.34 4.22
CA LEU A 89 2.81 13.20 4.61
C LEU A 89 2.00 11.91 4.51
N VAL A 90 2.35 11.07 3.52
CA VAL A 90 1.93 9.66 3.50
C VAL A 90 2.85 8.92 4.46
N LEU A 91 2.32 8.44 5.59
CA LEU A 91 3.06 7.50 6.44
C LEU A 91 3.34 6.23 5.64
N PRO A 92 4.60 5.79 5.49
CA PRO A 92 4.88 4.52 4.83
C PRO A 92 4.23 3.40 5.63
N GLN A 93 3.20 2.75 5.08
CA GLN A 93 2.71 1.49 5.63
C GLN A 93 3.88 0.50 5.66
N PRO A 94 4.01 -0.29 6.74
CA PRO A 94 5.16 -1.15 6.88
C PRO A 94 5.17 -2.17 5.74
N LEU A 95 6.36 -2.44 5.20
CA LEU A 95 6.59 -3.30 4.03
C LEU A 95 5.93 -4.69 4.14
N HIS A 96 5.67 -5.16 5.36
CA HIS A 96 4.95 -6.40 5.62
C HIS A 96 3.45 -6.31 5.33
N GLU A 97 2.79 -5.17 5.57
CA GLU A 97 1.38 -4.97 5.23
C GLU A 97 1.20 -4.91 3.71
N LEU A 98 2.05 -4.13 3.03
CA LEU A 98 2.08 -4.11 1.56
C LEU A 98 2.41 -5.50 0.95
N PHE A 99 3.24 -6.29 1.63
CA PHE A 99 3.53 -7.66 1.21
C PHE A 99 2.31 -8.58 1.42
N VAL A 100 1.64 -8.49 2.56
CA VAL A 100 0.42 -9.24 2.86
C VAL A 100 -0.70 -8.87 1.90
N ASP A 101 -0.85 -7.61 1.51
CA ASP A 101 -1.85 -7.15 0.54
C ASP A 101 -1.70 -7.84 -0.83
N VAL A 102 -0.48 -8.17 -1.24
CA VAL A 102 -0.25 -8.98 -2.47
C VAL A 102 -0.83 -10.40 -2.35
N PHE A 103 -0.88 -10.96 -1.15
CA PHE A 103 -1.53 -12.25 -0.87
C PHE A 103 -3.04 -12.10 -0.62
N LEU A 104 -3.51 -10.92 -0.21
CA LEU A 104 -4.93 -10.63 0.03
C LEU A 104 -5.67 -10.12 -1.20
N ALA A 105 -4.98 -9.66 -2.25
CA ALA A 105 -5.58 -9.20 -3.51
C ALA A 105 -6.13 -10.37 -4.33
N GLU A 106 -7.22 -10.94 -3.85
CA GLU A 106 -7.95 -12.02 -4.50
C GLU A 106 -8.69 -11.52 -5.73
N VAL A 107 -8.77 -12.39 -6.75
CA VAL A 107 -9.60 -12.13 -7.93
C VAL A 107 -10.80 -13.06 -7.98
N LYS A 108 -11.93 -12.50 -8.40
CA LYS A 108 -13.14 -13.25 -8.76
C LYS A 108 -13.33 -13.20 -10.27
N LEU A 109 -13.71 -14.33 -10.85
CA LEU A 109 -14.13 -14.39 -12.25
C LEU A 109 -15.62 -14.05 -12.33
N VAL A 110 -15.94 -12.91 -12.95
CA VAL A 110 -17.31 -12.44 -13.17
C VAL A 110 -17.47 -12.21 -14.66
N LYS A 111 -18.45 -12.87 -15.29
CA LYS A 111 -18.70 -12.70 -16.73
C LYS A 111 -19.08 -11.25 -17.01
N ARG A 112 -18.21 -10.52 -17.71
CA ARG A 112 -18.37 -9.11 -18.09
C ARG A 112 -18.20 -8.89 -19.59
N CYS A 113 -17.56 -9.82 -20.31
CA CYS A 113 -17.46 -9.70 -21.75
C CYS A 113 -18.80 -10.00 -22.45
N ALA A 114 -19.04 -9.28 -23.55
CA ALA A 114 -20.04 -9.68 -24.54
C ALA A 114 -19.47 -10.82 -25.40
N ASP A 115 -20.19 -11.93 -25.54
CA ASP A 115 -19.76 -13.00 -26.42
C ASP A 115 -19.98 -12.57 -27.89
N PRO A 116 -18.99 -12.76 -28.78
CA PRO A 116 -19.09 -12.33 -30.17
C PRO A 116 -20.05 -13.19 -31.02
N ILE A 117 -20.43 -14.38 -30.53
CA ILE A 117 -21.32 -15.33 -31.22
C ILE A 117 -22.19 -16.02 -30.18
N GLU A 118 -23.49 -16.20 -30.44
CA GLU A 118 -24.36 -16.96 -29.55
C GLU A 118 -23.96 -18.45 -29.53
N ARG A 119 -23.59 -18.96 -28.34
CA ARG A 119 -23.39 -20.40 -28.01
C ARG A 119 -22.23 -21.12 -28.73
N SER A 120 -21.02 -20.54 -28.73
CA SER A 120 -19.80 -21.34 -28.97
C SER A 120 -19.33 -22.01 -27.69
N GLU A 121 -18.78 -23.24 -27.77
CA GLU A 121 -18.14 -23.91 -26.64
C GLU A 121 -16.98 -23.11 -26.05
N GLN A 122 -16.40 -22.22 -26.87
CA GLN A 122 -15.29 -21.34 -26.53
C GLN A 122 -15.75 -20.05 -25.84
N ASN A 123 -17.05 -19.80 -25.71
CA ASN A 123 -17.56 -18.58 -25.07
C ASN A 123 -17.29 -18.56 -23.56
N CYS A 124 -17.17 -17.35 -23.03
CA CYS A 124 -17.01 -17.16 -21.60
C CYS A 124 -18.29 -17.57 -20.85
N ARG A 125 -18.13 -18.27 -19.73
CA ARG A 125 -19.25 -18.80 -18.93
C ARG A 125 -19.21 -18.22 -17.52
N THR A 126 -20.39 -18.10 -16.90
CA THR A 126 -20.50 -17.66 -15.51
C THR A 126 -19.73 -18.60 -14.60
N CYS A 127 -18.83 -18.04 -13.79
CA CYS A 127 -18.08 -18.77 -12.76
C CYS A 127 -18.67 -18.46 -11.38
N ALA A 128 -18.94 -19.51 -10.59
CA ALA A 128 -19.47 -19.40 -9.23
C ALA A 128 -18.45 -19.84 -8.16
N CYS A 129 -17.18 -20.00 -8.52
CA CYS A 129 -16.13 -20.38 -7.58
C CYS A 129 -15.83 -19.26 -6.57
N ARG A 130 -15.37 -19.65 -5.38
CA ARG A 130 -14.82 -18.71 -4.42
C ARG A 130 -13.50 -18.11 -4.95
N PRO A 131 -13.21 -16.84 -4.64
CA PRO A 131 -11.89 -16.27 -4.88
C PRO A 131 -10.87 -17.06 -4.04
N MET A 132 -9.81 -17.55 -4.70
CA MET A 132 -8.71 -18.28 -4.03
C MET A 132 -7.35 -17.98 -4.67
N TRP A 133 -7.32 -17.09 -5.66
CA TRP A 133 -6.14 -16.81 -6.46
C TRP A 133 -5.93 -15.32 -6.49
N CYS A 134 -4.68 -14.88 -6.30
CA CYS A 134 -4.34 -13.48 -6.51
C CYS A 134 -4.27 -13.15 -8.01
N VAL A 135 -4.30 -11.85 -8.33
CA VAL A 135 -4.24 -11.37 -9.73
C VAL A 135 -3.04 -11.91 -10.50
N ARG A 136 -1.86 -12.01 -9.84
CA ARG A 136 -0.64 -12.51 -10.47
C ARG A 136 -0.73 -14.00 -10.82
N CYS A 137 -1.29 -14.80 -9.92
CA CYS A 137 -1.48 -16.23 -10.16
C CYS A 137 -2.51 -16.46 -11.27
N MET A 138 -3.61 -15.69 -11.28
CA MET A 138 -4.60 -15.77 -12.35
C MET A 138 -4.01 -15.38 -13.71
N GLY A 139 -3.19 -14.32 -13.77
CA GLY A 139 -2.47 -13.93 -14.98
C GLY A 139 -1.53 -15.02 -15.51
N ARG A 140 -0.77 -15.69 -14.61
CA ARG A 140 0.07 -16.83 -14.98
C ARG A 140 -0.73 -18.01 -15.53
N ILE A 141 -1.85 -18.33 -14.89
CA ILE A 141 -2.75 -19.39 -15.36
C ILE A 141 -3.26 -19.05 -16.75
N PHE A 142 -3.75 -17.82 -16.96
CA PHE A 142 -4.24 -17.37 -18.26
C PHE A 142 -3.17 -17.47 -19.35
N ALA A 143 -1.99 -16.89 -19.11
CA ALA A 143 -0.86 -16.91 -20.04
C ALA A 143 -0.42 -18.34 -20.41
N SER A 144 -0.43 -19.26 -19.44
CA SER A 144 -0.05 -20.67 -19.68
C SER A 144 -0.99 -21.43 -20.62
N LYS A 145 -2.18 -20.87 -20.89
CA LYS A 145 -3.20 -21.46 -21.77
C LYS A 145 -3.28 -20.78 -23.14
N GLN A 146 -2.45 -19.76 -23.37
CA GLN A 146 -2.36 -19.10 -24.67
C GLN A 146 -1.30 -19.73 -25.55
N ASP A 147 -1.40 -19.46 -26.86
CA ASP A 147 -0.39 -19.85 -27.84
C ASP A 147 0.90 -19.04 -27.63
N GLN A 148 1.97 -19.71 -27.20
CA GLN A 148 3.26 -19.09 -26.91
C GLN A 148 3.97 -18.55 -28.16
N GLN A 149 3.57 -18.98 -29.36
CA GLN A 149 4.14 -18.47 -30.61
C GLN A 149 3.52 -17.13 -31.02
N THR A 150 2.36 -16.77 -30.46
CA THR A 150 1.60 -15.58 -30.86
C THR A 150 1.17 -14.71 -29.68
N PRO A 151 2.12 -14.10 -28.92
CA PRO A 151 1.80 -13.28 -27.75
C PRO A 151 0.96 -12.03 -28.05
N GLY A 152 1.05 -11.50 -29.26
CA GLY A 152 0.32 -10.28 -29.66
C GLY A 152 -1.21 -10.40 -29.63
N ILE A 153 -1.77 -11.62 -29.60
CA ILE A 153 -3.22 -11.85 -29.59
C ILE A 153 -3.75 -12.36 -28.24
N TRP A 154 -2.90 -12.50 -27.21
CA TRP A 154 -3.29 -13.10 -25.93
C TRP A 154 -4.46 -12.39 -25.24
N MET A 155 -4.58 -11.07 -25.41
CA MET A 155 -5.69 -10.31 -24.82
C MET A 155 -7.07 -10.72 -25.38
N ALA A 156 -7.12 -11.22 -26.61
CA ALA A 156 -8.35 -11.76 -27.22
C ALA A 156 -8.57 -13.24 -26.88
N GLY A 157 -7.59 -13.87 -26.22
CA GLY A 157 -7.62 -15.27 -25.83
C GLY A 157 -8.53 -15.55 -24.64
N ARG A 158 -8.63 -16.84 -24.30
CA ARG A 158 -9.44 -17.33 -23.19
C ARG A 158 -8.70 -18.42 -22.43
N ALA A 159 -9.10 -18.64 -21.18
CA ALA A 159 -8.58 -19.72 -20.37
C ALA A 159 -9.70 -20.38 -19.54
N PRO A 160 -9.58 -21.66 -19.18
CA PRO A 160 -10.47 -22.29 -18.23
C PRO A 160 -10.13 -21.85 -16.80
N CYS A 161 -11.14 -21.58 -15.99
CA CYS A 161 -11.01 -21.39 -14.55
C CYS A 161 -10.25 -22.59 -13.93
N PRO A 162 -9.22 -22.37 -13.09
CA PRO A 162 -8.43 -23.47 -12.51
C PRO A 162 -9.26 -24.40 -11.60
N THR A 163 -10.40 -23.94 -11.10
CA THR A 163 -11.25 -24.69 -10.19
C THR A 163 -12.40 -25.41 -10.92
N CYS A 164 -13.25 -24.68 -11.65
CA CYS A 164 -14.45 -25.25 -12.30
C CYS A 164 -14.35 -25.38 -13.82
N ARG A 165 -13.24 -24.95 -14.43
CA ARG A 165 -13.02 -24.92 -15.89
C ARG A 165 -13.99 -24.05 -16.71
N ALA A 166 -14.82 -23.22 -16.08
CA ALA A 166 -15.58 -22.20 -16.79
C ALA A 166 -14.62 -21.32 -17.60
N MET A 167 -14.88 -21.17 -18.90
CA MET A 167 -14.06 -20.34 -19.78
C MET A 167 -14.22 -18.87 -19.39
N PHE A 168 -13.12 -18.14 -19.35
CA PHE A 168 -13.07 -16.71 -19.05
C PHE A 168 -12.05 -16.00 -19.94
N CYS A 169 -12.22 -14.69 -20.11
CA CYS A 169 -11.26 -13.80 -20.76
C CYS A 169 -10.72 -12.77 -19.76
N VAL A 170 -9.74 -11.95 -20.16
CA VAL A 170 -9.12 -10.96 -19.25
C VAL A 170 -10.15 -9.99 -18.66
N LEU A 171 -11.21 -9.69 -19.41
CA LEU A 171 -12.29 -8.77 -18.99
C LEU A 171 -13.15 -9.34 -17.85
N ASP A 172 -13.14 -10.66 -17.67
CA ASP A 172 -13.92 -11.32 -16.62
C ASP A 172 -13.17 -11.34 -15.27
N VAL A 173 -11.89 -10.94 -15.23
CA VAL A 173 -11.08 -10.93 -14.01
C VAL A 173 -11.36 -9.66 -13.21
N CYS A 174 -11.94 -9.81 -12.02
CA CYS A 174 -12.28 -8.70 -11.13
C CYS A 174 -11.41 -8.75 -9.86
N LEU A 175 -10.77 -7.64 -9.52
CA LEU A 175 -10.12 -7.44 -8.23
C LEU A 175 -11.19 -7.29 -7.14
N LEU A 176 -10.94 -7.84 -5.97
CA LEU A 176 -11.75 -7.62 -4.78
C LEU A 176 -11.08 -6.54 -3.94
N ASP A 177 -11.76 -5.39 -3.78
CA ASP A 177 -11.35 -4.38 -2.82
C ASP A 177 -11.90 -4.73 -1.44
N ARG A 178 -11.04 -4.72 -0.42
CA ARG A 178 -11.42 -4.95 0.99
C ARG A 178 -12.22 -3.80 1.63
N GLN A 179 -12.69 -2.81 0.85
CA GLN A 179 -13.39 -1.62 1.35
C GLN A 179 -14.91 -1.60 1.11
N SER A 180 -15.52 -2.70 0.67
CA SER A 180 -16.97 -2.75 0.42
C SER A 180 -17.77 -3.55 1.45
N GLU A 181 -17.24 -3.81 2.65
CA GLU A 181 -17.96 -4.54 3.72
C GLU A 181 -18.49 -3.65 4.86
N GLU A 182 -18.42 -2.32 4.76
CA GLU A 182 -18.94 -1.40 5.81
C GLU A 182 -20.23 -0.63 5.46
N GLU A 183 -20.92 -0.97 4.38
CA GLU A 183 -22.26 -0.42 4.08
C GLU A 183 -23.30 -1.52 3.87
N GLU A 184 -23.73 -2.17 4.96
CA GLU A 184 -25.10 -2.68 5.10
C GLU A 184 -25.58 -2.70 6.55
#